data_AF-Q7XZ78-F1
#
_entry.id   AF-Q7XZ78-F1
#
_cell.length_a   1.000
_cell.length_b   1.000
_cell.length_c   1.000
_cell.angle_alpha   90.00
_cell.angle_beta   90.00
_cell.angle_gamma   90.00
#
_symmetry.space_group_name_H-M   'P 1'
#
loop_
_entity.id
_entity.type
_entity.pdbx_description
1 polymer ?
#
loop_
_entity_poly.entity_id
_entity_poly.type
_entity_poly.pdbx_seq_one_letter_code
_entity_poly.pdbx_strand_id
1 'polypeptide(L)'
;VPGDVSAFNPGGIRMGTHAMTTRGCESGDFKAIAEYLDRGIAIASKVKADLGPGSKIVAFREALDSGASGSDIAALKQEVEEFALRFEPIGFDRGEMVYP
;
A
#
# COMPACT_ATOMS: atom_id res chain seq x y z
N VAL A 1 -4.47 7.99 -16.14
CA VAL A 1 -4.97 9.38 -15.93
C VAL A 1 -4.91 10.15 -17.25
N PRO A 2 -5.67 11.24 -17.45
CA PRO A 2 -5.55 12.04 -18.66
C PRO A 2 -4.08 12.38 -18.94
N GLY A 3 -3.58 12.05 -20.13
CA GLY A 3 -2.16 12.19 -20.50
C GLY A 3 -1.35 10.89 -20.54
N ASP A 4 -1.89 9.76 -20.07
CA ASP A 4 -1.22 8.46 -20.23
C ASP A 4 -1.20 8.03 -21.70
N VAL A 5 -0.02 7.68 -22.20
CA VAL A 5 0.19 7.18 -23.57
C VAL A 5 -0.10 5.68 -23.69
N SER A 6 -0.07 4.94 -22.57
CA SER A 6 -0.29 3.49 -22.52
C SER A 6 -1.20 3.11 -21.35
N ALA A 7 -2.23 2.32 -21.63
CA ALA A 7 -3.10 1.75 -20.61
C ALA A 7 -2.41 0.66 -19.76
N PHE A 8 -1.34 0.04 -20.28
CA PHE A 8 -0.57 -0.98 -19.57
C PHE A 8 0.40 -0.39 -18.54
N ASN A 9 0.73 0.90 -18.66
CA ASN A 9 1.57 1.63 -17.73
C ASN A 9 0.81 2.86 -17.20
N PRO A 10 -0.22 2.65 -16.36
CA PRO A 10 -1.04 3.75 -15.86
C PRO A 10 -0.21 4.69 -14.97
N GLY A 11 -0.42 6.00 -15.12
CA GLY A 11 0.27 7.03 -14.35
C GLY A 11 -0.37 7.38 -13.00
N GLY A 12 -1.42 6.67 -12.57
CA GLY A 12 -2.13 7.02 -11.33
C GLY A 12 -2.82 5.83 -10.65
N ILE A 13 -3.17 6.04 -9.39
CA ILE A 13 -3.80 5.06 -8.49
C ILE A 13 -5.17 5.59 -8.09
N ARG A 14 -6.19 4.72 -8.08
CA ARG A 14 -7.54 5.04 -7.57
C ARG A 14 -7.74 4.39 -6.21
N MET A 15 -8.18 5.16 -5.24
CA MET A 15 -8.58 4.69 -3.91
C MET A 15 -9.98 5.17 -3.57
N GLY A 16 -10.65 4.47 -2.65
CA GLY A 16 -11.97 4.84 -2.17
C GLY A 16 -12.16 4.41 -0.72
N THR A 17 -13.11 5.04 -0.04
CA THR A 17 -13.32 4.90 1.41
C THR A 17 -14.28 3.78 1.78
N HIS A 18 -15.20 3.42 0.88
CA HIS A 18 -16.35 2.55 1.11
C HIS A 18 -16.07 1.32 2.00
N ALA A 19 -15.07 0.50 1.67
CA ALA A 19 -14.79 -0.74 2.41
C ALA A 19 -14.34 -0.49 3.86
N MET A 20 -13.47 0.49 4.06
CA MET A 20 -12.99 0.83 5.40
C MET A 20 -14.05 1.57 6.21
N THR A 21 -14.88 2.40 5.57
CA THR A 21 -16.04 3.03 6.21
C THR A 21 -17.06 1.98 6.68
N THR A 22 -17.32 0.93 5.89
CA THR A 22 -18.16 -0.20 6.34
C THR A 22 -17.61 -0.90 7.59
N ARG A 23 -16.29 -0.90 7.77
CA ARG A 23 -15.61 -1.43 8.97
C ARG A 23 -15.55 -0.44 10.14
N GLY A 24 -16.09 0.77 9.98
CA GLY A 24 -16.12 1.80 11.01
C GLY A 24 -14.97 2.82 10.97
N CYS A 25 -14.18 2.88 9.91
CA CYS A 25 -13.20 3.98 9.77
C CYS A 25 -13.89 5.33 9.62
N GLU A 26 -13.41 6.30 10.40
CA GLU A 26 -13.84 7.69 10.34
C GLU A 26 -12.79 8.60 9.69
N SER A 27 -13.09 9.90 9.57
CA SER A 27 -12.21 10.88 8.91
C SER A 27 -10.80 10.94 9.52
N GLY A 28 -10.67 10.75 10.85
CA GLY A 28 -9.38 10.71 11.52
C GLY A 28 -8.52 9.52 11.10
N ASP A 29 -9.15 8.36 10.94
CA ASP A 29 -8.50 7.12 10.48
C ASP A 29 -8.02 7.24 9.03
N PHE A 30 -8.80 7.90 8.17
CA PHE A 30 -8.39 8.14 6.79
C PHE A 30 -7.17 9.04 6.65
N LYS A 31 -6.90 9.90 7.64
CA LYS A 31 -5.64 10.65 7.68
C LYS A 31 -4.45 9.70 7.88
N ALA A 32 -4.55 8.75 8.80
CA ALA A 32 -3.52 7.73 8.99
C ALA A 32 -3.34 6.85 7.74
N ILE A 33 -4.44 6.45 7.08
CA ILE A 33 -4.38 5.72 5.80
C ILE A 33 -3.62 6.52 4.73
N ALA A 34 -3.85 7.84 4.64
CA ALA A 34 -3.13 8.70 3.72
C ALA A 34 -1.63 8.80 4.05
N GLU A 35 -1.26 8.84 5.33
CA GLU A 35 0.15 8.83 5.78
C GLU A 35 0.85 7.51 5.43
N TYR A 36 0.18 6.35 5.59
CA TYR A 36 0.74 5.07 5.15
C TYR A 36 0.92 4.99 3.64
N LEU A 37 -0.03 5.53 2.87
CA LEU A 37 0.09 5.60 1.42
C LEU A 37 1.28 6.45 0.99
N ASP A 38 1.42 7.64 1.57
CA ASP A 38 2.54 8.55 1.27
C ASP A 38 3.88 7.87 1.56
N ARG A 39 4.01 7.18 2.69
CA ARG A 39 5.20 6.37 3.02
C ARG A 39 5.45 5.25 2.00
N GLY A 40 4.41 4.54 1.56
CA GLY A 40 4.53 3.53 0.52
C GLY A 40 5.03 4.12 -0.82
N ILE A 41 4.52 5.29 -1.19
CA ILE A 41 4.97 6.03 -2.39
C ILE A 41 6.42 6.48 -2.24
N ALA A 42 6.82 6.96 -1.06
CA ALA A 42 8.19 7.38 -0.77
C ALA A 42 9.17 6.19 -0.88
N ILE A 43 8.81 5.03 -0.34
CA ILE A 43 9.59 3.78 -0.47
C ILE A 43 9.73 3.39 -1.94
N ALA A 44 8.62 3.35 -2.68
CA ALA A 44 8.65 3.01 -4.12
C ALA A 44 9.49 4.01 -4.92
N SER A 45 9.40 5.30 -4.60
CA SER A 45 10.18 6.37 -5.22
C SER A 45 11.68 6.21 -4.96
N LYS A 46 12.06 5.86 -3.72
CA LYS A 46 13.44 5.56 -3.33
C LYS A 46 14.01 4.39 -4.13
N VAL A 47 13.31 3.25 -4.18
CA VAL A 47 13.74 2.08 -4.96
C VAL A 47 13.91 2.43 -6.44
N LYS A 48 12.98 3.21 -7.01
CA LYS A 48 13.08 3.67 -8.40
C LYS A 48 14.26 4.62 -8.62
N ALA A 49 14.52 5.52 -7.68
CA ALA A 49 15.65 6.46 -7.76
C ALA A 49 16.99 5.72 -7.72
N ASP A 50 17.12 4.71 -6.86
CA ASP A 50 18.34 3.89 -6.71
C ASP A 50 18.66 3.09 -7.99
N LEU A 51 17.64 2.71 -8.77
CA LEU A 51 17.79 2.04 -10.07
C LEU A 51 18.17 2.99 -11.22
N GLY A 52 18.03 4.30 -11.02
CA GLY A 52 18.33 5.32 -12.01
C GLY A 52 17.22 5.61 -13.03
N PRO A 53 17.36 6.71 -13.79
CA PRO A 53 16.34 7.16 -14.73
C PRO A 53 16.13 6.18 -15.89
N GLY A 54 14.88 5.95 -16.27
CA GLY A 54 14.53 5.08 -17.40
C GLY A 54 14.53 3.57 -17.07
N SER A 55 14.74 3.20 -15.81
CA SER A 55 14.64 1.81 -15.35
C SER A 55 13.28 1.19 -15.71
N LYS A 56 13.30 0.00 -16.33
CA LYS A 56 12.08 -0.75 -16.67
C LYS A 56 11.43 -1.34 -15.42
N ILE A 57 10.12 -1.61 -15.48
CA ILE A 57 9.37 -2.22 -14.37
C ILE A 57 9.90 -3.60 -13.95
N VAL A 58 10.54 -4.33 -14.87
CA VAL A 58 11.18 -5.63 -14.58
C VAL A 58 12.32 -5.46 -13.57
N ALA A 59 13.23 -4.50 -13.80
CA ALA A 59 14.32 -4.20 -12.89
C ALA A 59 13.81 -3.71 -11.52
N PHE A 60 12.70 -2.97 -11.51
CA PHE A 60 12.05 -2.56 -10.26
C PHE A 60 11.54 -3.76 -9.45
N ARG A 61 10.92 -4.74 -10.11
CA ARG A 61 10.48 -5.99 -9.44
C ARG A 61 11.67 -6.80 -8.93
N GLU A 62 12.69 -7.00 -9.75
CA GLU A 62 13.91 -7.72 -9.36
C GLU A 62 14.59 -7.06 -8.16
N ALA A 63 14.61 -5.73 -8.08
CA ALA A 63 15.13 -5.02 -6.93
C ALA A 63 14.33 -5.30 -5.65
N LEU A 64 12.99 -5.28 -5.73
CA LEU A 64 12.12 -5.62 -4.60
C LEU A 64 12.30 -7.07 -4.15
N ASP A 65 12.36 -8.00 -5.10
CA ASP A 65 12.57 -9.43 -4.83
C ASP A 65 13.95 -9.70 -4.21
N SER A 66 14.93 -8.85 -4.54
CA SER A 66 16.28 -8.87 -3.95
C SER A 66 16.36 -8.14 -2.60
N GLY A 67 15.24 -7.63 -2.07
CA GLY A 67 15.14 -7.03 -0.75
C GLY A 67 15.34 -5.51 -0.70
N ALA A 68 15.29 -4.80 -1.82
CA ALA A 68 15.38 -3.34 -1.84
C ALA A 68 14.30 -2.72 -0.95
N SER A 69 14.71 -1.87 0.01
CA SER A 69 13.85 -1.29 1.05
C SER A 69 13.06 -2.32 1.88
N GLY A 70 13.52 -3.56 1.97
CA GLY A 70 12.80 -4.65 2.63
C GLY A 70 12.43 -4.37 4.09
N SER A 71 13.33 -3.71 4.86
CA SER A 71 13.05 -3.29 6.24
C SER A 71 11.93 -2.25 6.31
N ASP A 72 11.95 -1.26 5.42
CA ASP A 72 10.98 -0.17 5.38
C ASP A 72 9.59 -0.71 4.98
N ILE A 73 9.56 -1.64 4.03
CA ILE A 73 8.35 -2.34 3.60
C ILE A 73 7.79 -3.21 4.73
N ALA A 74 8.64 -3.98 5.42
CA ALA A 74 8.21 -4.84 6.52
C ALA A 74 7.64 -4.02 7.69
N ALA A 75 8.28 -2.91 8.06
CA ALA A 75 7.80 -2.01 9.09
C ALA A 75 6.45 -1.38 8.70
N LEU A 76 6.33 -0.83 7.49
CA LEU A 76 5.07 -0.25 7.02
C LEU A 76 3.95 -1.30 6.96
N LYS A 77 4.25 -2.51 6.52
CA LYS A 77 3.30 -3.62 6.51
C LYS A 77 2.77 -3.91 7.91
N GLN A 78 3.67 -4.06 8.89
CA GLN A 78 3.29 -4.33 10.27
C GLN A 78 2.38 -3.23 10.84
N GLU A 79 2.73 -1.97 10.65
CA GLU A 79 1.93 -0.83 11.13
C GLU A 79 0.53 -0.78 10.47
N VAL A 80 0.44 -1.10 9.18
CA VAL A 80 -0.83 -1.17 8.45
C VAL A 80 -1.69 -2.34 8.95
N GLU A 81 -1.10 -3.50 9.21
CA GLU A 81 -1.80 -4.65 9.78
C GLU A 81 -2.33 -4.35 11.17
N GLU A 82 -1.49 -3.80 12.06
CA GLU A 82 -1.88 -3.35 13.40
C GLU A 82 -2.99 -2.29 13.35
N PHE A 83 -2.91 -1.36 12.39
CA PHE A 83 -3.99 -0.40 12.16
C PHE A 83 -5.29 -1.09 11.73
N ALA A 84 -5.24 -1.96 10.74
CA ALA A 84 -6.42 -2.60 10.18
C ALA A 84 -7.09 -3.58 11.17
N LEU A 85 -6.33 -4.17 12.09
CA LEU A 85 -6.84 -5.10 13.10
C LEU A 85 -7.61 -4.41 14.23
N ARG A 86 -7.54 -3.09 14.36
CA ARG A 86 -8.39 -2.33 15.30
C ARG A 86 -9.87 -2.34 14.93
N PHE A 87 -10.18 -2.58 13.66
CA PHE A 87 -11.55 -2.60 13.15
C PHE A 87 -12.07 -4.03 13.10
N GLU A 88 -13.33 -4.24 13.46
CA GLU A 88 -13.91 -5.58 13.39
C GLU A 88 -14.06 -6.08 11.94
N PRO A 89 -13.95 -7.41 11.75
CA PRO A 89 -14.32 -8.03 10.48
C PRO A 89 -15.84 -7.90 10.25
N ILE A 90 -16.22 -7.82 8.98
CA ILE A 90 -17.63 -7.71 8.58
C ILE A 90 -18.03 -9.01 7.90
N GLY A 91 -19.10 -9.64 8.41
CA GLY A 91 -19.67 -10.87 7.85
C GLY A 91 -19.18 -12.17 8.50
N PHE A 92 -18.28 -12.11 9.48
CA PHE A 92 -17.85 -13.26 10.29
C PHE A 92 -17.25 -12.76 11.61
N ASP A 93 -17.21 -13.62 12.62
CA ASP A 93 -16.62 -13.30 13.93
C ASP A 93 -15.12 -13.56 13.93
N ARG A 94 -14.35 -12.65 14.55
CA ARG A 94 -12.89 -12.77 14.65
C ARG A 94 -12.47 -14.07 15.35
N GLY A 95 -13.23 -14.52 16.34
CA GLY A 95 -12.96 -15.76 17.09
C GLY A 95 -13.07 -17.04 16.26
N GLU A 96 -13.70 -16.98 15.09
CA GLU A 96 -13.89 -18.13 14.19
C GLU A 96 -12.82 -18.19 13.09
N MET A 97 -11.92 -17.22 13.03
CA MET A 97 -10.87 -17.15 12.02
C MET A 97 -9.81 -18.24 12.24
N VAL A 98 -9.45 -18.94 11.15
CA VAL A 98 -8.31 -19.88 11.15
C VAL A 98 -6.96 -19.15 11.29
N TYR A 99 -6.90 -17.90 10.80
CA TYR A 99 -5.73 -17.02 10.87
C TYR A 99 -6.13 -15.72 11.57
N PRO A 100 -6.04 -15.67 12.91
CA PRO A 100 -6.48 -14.52 13.71
C PRO A 100 -5.58 -13.29 13.57
#